data_AF-A0A7V9M0B3-F1
#
_entry.id   AF-A0A7V9M0B3-F1
#
_cell.length_a   1.000
_cell.length_b   1.000
_cell.length_c   1.000
_cell.angle_alpha   90.00
_cell.angle_beta   90.00
_cell.angle_gamma   90.00
#
_symmetry.space_group_name_H-M   'P 1'
#
loop_
_entity.id
_entity.type
_entity.pdbx_description
1 polymer ?
#
loop_
_entity_poly.entity_id
_entity_poly.type
_entity_poly.pdbx_seq_one_letter_code
_entity_poly.pdbx_strand_id
1 'polypeptide(L)' 'MPITQEKTKISFRISWKDVIIMRLVADGHTSLQISDKLGLSERRIQHRILRLRRELNCKNITHLAITLLRENIIR' A
#
# COMPACT_ATOMS: atom_id res chain seq x y z
N MET A 1 -18.92 5.66 22.09
CA MET A 1 -18.49 5.73 20.67
C MET A 1 -17.96 4.37 20.26
N PRO A 2 -18.51 3.67 19.26
CA PRO A 2 -17.90 2.42 18.78
C PRO A 2 -16.94 2.74 17.61
N ILE A 3 -15.65 2.42 17.75
CA ILE A 3 -14.63 2.59 16.69
C ILE A 3 -14.07 1.22 16.25
N THR A 4 -14.78 0.13 16.49
CA THR A 4 -14.14 -1.21 16.57
C THR A 4 -14.45 -2.16 15.41
N GLN A 5 -15.02 -1.70 14.29
CA GLN A 5 -15.47 -2.59 13.19
C GLN A 5 -14.70 -2.43 11.86
N GLU A 6 -13.82 -1.43 11.71
CA GLU A 6 -13.18 -1.14 10.41
C GLU A 6 -11.80 -1.82 10.23
N LYS A 7 -11.06 -2.01 11.33
CA LYS A 7 -9.67 -2.52 11.30
C LYS A 7 -9.54 -3.93 10.70
N THR A 8 -10.54 -4.78 10.88
CA THR A 8 -10.56 -6.17 10.39
C THR A 8 -10.79 -6.28 8.88
N LYS A 9 -11.38 -5.27 8.23
CA LYS A 9 -11.68 -5.32 6.79
C LYS A 9 -10.47 -5.00 5.91
N ILE A 10 -9.54 -4.21 6.45
CA ILE A 10 -8.36 -3.70 5.74
C ILE A 10 -7.32 -4.82 5.55
N SER A 11 -7.10 -5.66 6.58
CA SER A 11 -6.11 -6.74 6.54
C SER A 11 -6.43 -7.82 5.49
N PHE A 12 -7.71 -8.10 5.22
CA PHE A 12 -8.11 -9.15 4.28
C PHE A 12 -7.83 -8.80 2.80
N ARG A 13 -7.60 -7.52 2.47
CA ARG A 13 -7.47 -7.06 1.08
C ARG A 13 -6.04 -6.85 0.59
N ILE A 14 -5.07 -6.82 1.49
CA ILE A 14 -3.68 -6.46 1.20
C ILE A 14 -2.81 -7.71 1.17
N SER A 15 -2.19 -7.98 0.03
CA SER A 15 -1.23 -9.09 -0.11
C SER A 15 0.12 -8.75 0.51
N TRP A 16 0.93 -9.76 0.87
CA TRP A 16 2.33 -9.56 1.28
C TRP A 16 3.15 -8.76 0.25
N LYS A 17 2.89 -8.98 -1.06
CA LYS A 17 3.54 -8.18 -2.12
C LYS A 17 3.13 -6.71 -2.07
N ASP A 18 1.88 -6.43 -1.72
CA ASP A 18 1.36 -5.07 -1.60
C ASP A 18 1.99 -4.36 -0.39
N VAL A 19 2.17 -5.07 0.73
CA VAL A 19 2.90 -4.59 1.90
C VAL A 19 4.34 -4.20 1.54
N ILE A 20 5.07 -5.07 0.83
CA ILE A 20 6.46 -4.79 0.44
C ILE A 20 6.55 -3.58 -0.48
N ILE A 21 5.69 -3.51 -1.50
CA ILE A 21 5.64 -2.37 -2.42
C ILE A 21 5.40 -1.09 -1.63
N MET A 22 4.42 -1.10 -0.72
CA MET A 22 4.06 0.10 0.05
C MET A 22 5.13 0.49 1.08
N ARG A 23 5.90 -0.45 1.64
CA ARG A 23 7.08 -0.14 2.47
C ARG A 23 8.13 0.61 1.67
N LEU A 24 8.49 0.10 0.49
CA LEU A 24 9.48 0.76 -0.36
C LEU A 24 9.02 2.15 -0.79
N VAL A 25 7.72 2.32 -1.07
CA VAL A 25 7.12 3.64 -1.33
C VAL A 25 7.23 4.55 -0.11
N ALA A 26 6.95 4.06 1.10
CA ALA A 26 7.08 4.84 2.34
C ALA A 26 8.54 5.25 2.61
N ASP A 27 9.49 4.41 2.23
CA ASP A 27 10.94 4.70 2.27
C ASP A 27 11.41 5.66 1.15
N GLY A 28 10.50 6.14 0.29
CA GLY A 28 10.81 7.09 -0.77
C GLY A 28 11.31 6.49 -2.08
N HIS A 29 11.18 5.17 -2.29
CA HIS A 29 11.57 4.54 -3.54
C HIS A 29 10.60 4.86 -4.68
N THR A 30 11.13 5.05 -5.87
CA THR A 30 10.34 5.23 -7.09
C THR A 30 9.84 3.90 -7.65
N SER A 31 8.84 3.94 -8.53
CA SER A 31 8.31 2.72 -9.18
C SER A 31 9.40 1.95 -9.94
N LEU A 32 10.34 2.65 -10.58
CA LEU A 32 11.49 2.08 -11.26
C LEU A 32 12.42 1.34 -10.27
N GLN A 33 12.80 1.97 -9.17
CA GLN A 33 13.65 1.34 -8.15
C GLN A 33 12.97 0.12 -7.49
N ILE A 34 11.66 0.18 -7.29
CA ILE A 34 10.87 -0.95 -6.77
C ILE A 34 10.80 -2.07 -7.80
N SER A 35 10.66 -1.72 -9.08
CA SER A 35 10.68 -2.67 -10.20
C SER A 35 11.98 -3.46 -10.21
N ASP A 36 13.11 -2.77 -10.14
CA ASP A 36 14.45 -3.37 -10.11
C ASP A 36 14.65 -4.25 -8.89
N LYS A 37 14.20 -3.80 -7.70
CA LYS A 37 14.32 -4.57 -6.45
C LYS A 37 13.47 -5.84 -6.41
N LEU A 38 12.27 -5.81 -7.00
CA LEU A 38 11.29 -6.90 -6.88
C LEU A 38 11.19 -7.78 -8.14
N GLY A 39 11.87 -7.42 -9.23
CA GLY A 39 11.73 -8.09 -10.52
C GLY A 39 10.30 -8.01 -11.08
N LEU A 40 9.59 -6.91 -10.81
CA LEU A 40 8.21 -6.68 -11.24
C LEU A 40 8.16 -5.48 -12.18
N SER A 41 7.39 -5.55 -13.27
CA SER A 41 7.22 -4.38 -14.13
C SER A 41 6.58 -3.20 -13.38
N GLU A 42 7.02 -1.98 -13.69
CA GLU A 42 6.45 -0.75 -13.14
C GLU A 42 4.92 -0.69 -13.31
N ARG A 43 4.41 -1.10 -14.47
CA ARG A 43 2.96 -1.21 -14.73
C ARG A 43 2.25 -2.08 -13.69
N ARG A 44 2.85 -3.21 -13.30
CA ARG A 44 2.26 -4.13 -12.30
C ARG A 44 2.28 -3.50 -10.91
N ILE A 45 3.34 -2.76 -10.57
CA ILE A 45 3.45 -2.02 -9.31
C ILE A 45 2.38 -0.92 -9.25
N GLN A 46 2.27 -0.08 -10.29
CA GLN A 46 1.27 0.97 -10.39
C GLN A 46 -0.16 0.42 -10.31
N HIS A 47 -0.44 -0.70 -10.99
CA HIS A 47 -1.74 -1.35 -10.92
C HIS A 47 -2.10 -1.78 -9.50
N ARG A 48 -1.15 -2.36 -8.76
CA ARG A 48 -1.35 -2.75 -7.34
C ARG A 48 -1.61 -1.53 -6.47
N ILE A 49 -0.80 -0.48 -6.58
CA ILE A 49 -0.99 0.77 -5.83
C ILE A 49 -2.35 1.40 -6.13
N LEU A 50 -2.75 1.45 -7.41
CA LEU A 50 -4.05 1.99 -7.81
C LEU A 50 -5.21 1.17 -7.23
N ARG A 51 -5.10 -0.16 -7.26
CA ARG A 51 -6.07 -1.07 -6.63
C ARG A 51 -6.20 -0.78 -5.14
N LEU A 52 -5.09 -0.75 -4.39
CA LEU A 52 -5.07 -0.44 -2.95
C LEU A 52 -5.68 0.93 -2.67
N ARG A 53 -5.33 1.93 -3.49
CA ARG A 53 -5.85 3.30 -3.35
C ARG A 53 -7.37 3.34 -3.49
N ARG A 54 -7.94 2.61 -4.45
CA ARG A 54 -9.40 2.51 -4.64
C ARG A 54 -10.07 1.76 -3.49
N GLU A 55 -9.51 0.61 -3.10
CA GLU A 55 -10.09 -0.23 -2.05
C GLU A 55 -10.05 0.42 -0.66
N LEU A 56 -9.05 1.27 -0.41
CA LEU A 56 -8.88 2.00 0.85
C LEU A 56 -9.35 3.46 0.77
N ASN A 57 -10.05 3.82 -0.30
CA ASN A 57 -10.60 5.17 -0.54
C ASN A 57 -9.57 6.31 -0.31
N CYS A 58 -8.32 6.07 -0.74
CA CYS A 58 -7.23 7.03 -0.56
C CYS A 58 -7.15 8.00 -1.74
N LYS A 59 -6.82 9.26 -1.43
CA LYS A 59 -6.79 10.34 -2.44
C LYS A 59 -5.57 10.23 -3.36
N ASN A 60 -4.41 9.91 -2.79
CA ASN A 60 -3.14 9.79 -3.49
C ASN A 60 -2.26 8.73 -2.82
N ILE A 61 -1.07 8.49 -3.37
CA ILE A 61 -0.12 7.50 -2.87
C ILE A 61 0.41 7.84 -1.46
N THR A 62 0.61 9.11 -1.17
CA THR A 62 1.08 9.58 0.15
C THR A 62 0.03 9.33 1.23
N HIS A 63 -1.23 9.67 0.96
CA HIS A 63 -2.35 9.36 1.84
C HIS A 63 -2.46 7.84 2.06
N LEU A 64 -2.29 7.04 1.01
CA LEU A 64 -2.26 5.58 1.14
C LEU A 64 -1.12 5.10 2.06
N ALA A 65 0.11 5.59 1.86
CA ALA A 65 1.26 5.22 2.70
C ALA A 65 1.05 5.60 4.18
N ILE A 66 0.59 6.82 4.44
CA ILE A 66 0.28 7.29 5.80
C ILE A 66 -0.81 6.43 6.45
N THR A 67 -1.87 6.10 5.72
CA THR A 67 -2.95 5.23 6.23
C THR A 67 -2.40 3.86 6.61
N LEU A 68 -1.56 3.25 5.78
CA LEU A 68 -0.98 1.94 6.06
C LEU A 68 0.01 1.97 7.25
N LEU A 69 0.76 3.06 7.43
CA LEU A 69 1.62 3.27 8.60
C LEU A 69 0.79 3.42 9.88
N ARG A 70 -0.26 4.26 9.83
CA ARG A 70 -1.17 4.50 10.96
C ARG A 70 -1.87 3.23 11.43
N GLU A 71 -2.28 2.37 10.49
CA GLU A 71 -2.88 1.07 10.78
C GLU A 71 -1.85 -0.02 11.10
N ASN A 72 -0.55 0.31 11.16
CA ASN A 72 0.55 -0.59 11.52
C ASN A 72 0.70 -1.81 10.57
N ILE A 73 0.27 -1.64 9.30
CA ILE A 73 0.33 -2.66 8.25
C ILE A 73 1.72 -2.66 7.60
N ILE A 74 2.26 -1.47 7.37
CA ILE A 74 3.64 -1.24 6.98
C ILE A 74 4.37 -0.56 8.16
N ARG A 75 5.65 -0.84 8.31
CA ARG A 75 6.56 -0.30 9.32
C ARG A 75 7.88 -0.01 8.65
#